data_AF-A0A6U5DV93-F1
#
_entry.id   AF-A0A6U5DV93-F1
#
_cell.length_a   1.000
_cell.length_b   1.000
_cell.length_c   1.000
_cell.angle_alpha   90.00
_cell.angle_beta   90.00
_cell.angle_gamma   90.00
#
_symmetry.space_group_name_H-M   'P 1'
#
loop_
_entity.id
_entity.type
_entity.pdbx_description
1 polymer ?
#
loop_
_entity_poly.entity_id
_entity_poly.type
_entity_poly.pdbx_seq_one_letter_code
_entity_poly.pdbx_strand_id
1 'polypeptide(L)'
;MIPNEPMYVILNTAMSSTWGFPLPCPRGCKCDCFECGNSKCECGFPPGFCKNFPNSFDIDYVRIYQAVNDTKHKLGCSTSTHPSDVFIEAHKKRYIDPFSGDKEPLKVVETGGMACTDNKDCGGELNRGICDTENSCQCFTGYTGPSCLANVGYNDIPNKRKILPVEFLEENAVTIFIPTPLKCVFGFFILIIIITTCAKVAQRRNEKYLYESIGDV
;
A
#
# COMPACT_ATOMS: atom_id res chain seq x y z
N MET A 1 -14.94 -14.94 -9.46
CA MET A 1 -13.67 -14.19 -9.56
C MET A 1 -12.94 -14.35 -8.24
N ILE A 2 -11.73 -14.90 -8.24
CA ILE A 2 -10.91 -15.01 -7.01
C ILE A 2 -10.11 -13.70 -6.89
N PRO A 3 -9.98 -13.11 -5.68
CA PRO A 3 -9.19 -11.90 -5.50
C PRO A 3 -7.74 -12.11 -5.94
N ASN A 4 -7.15 -11.12 -6.64
CA ASN A 4 -5.75 -11.12 -7.07
C ASN A 4 -4.80 -10.59 -5.97
N GLU A 5 -5.37 -10.06 -4.89
CA GLU A 5 -4.65 -9.46 -3.77
C GLU A 5 -4.34 -10.50 -2.69
N PRO A 6 -3.27 -10.29 -1.89
CA PRO A 6 -2.98 -11.16 -0.76
C PRO A 6 -4.16 -11.20 0.22
N MET A 7 -4.50 -12.39 0.66
CA MET A 7 -5.58 -12.64 1.62
C MET A 7 -5.01 -13.25 2.90
N TYR A 8 -5.80 -13.19 3.96
CA TYR A 8 -5.52 -13.85 5.23
C TYR A 8 -6.50 -15.00 5.43
N VAL A 9 -6.07 -16.04 6.16
CA VAL A 9 -6.92 -17.18 6.51
C VAL A 9 -7.57 -16.89 7.87
N ILE A 10 -8.90 -17.01 7.93
CA ILE A 10 -9.67 -16.93 9.18
C ILE A 10 -10.24 -18.32 9.46
N LEU A 11 -10.07 -18.79 10.69
CA LEU A 11 -10.68 -20.01 11.20
C LEU A 11 -11.55 -19.62 12.40
N ASN A 12 -12.86 -19.84 12.31
CA ASN A 12 -13.80 -19.44 13.35
C ASN A 12 -14.95 -20.45 13.49
N THR A 13 -15.53 -20.49 14.68
CA THR A 13 -16.84 -21.08 14.94
C THR A 13 -17.85 -19.95 15.10
N ALA A 14 -18.76 -19.81 14.15
CA ALA A 14 -19.83 -18.82 14.22
C ALA A 14 -21.19 -19.51 14.13
N MET A 15 -22.17 -18.93 14.82
CA MET A 15 -23.56 -19.36 14.77
C MET A 15 -24.43 -18.16 14.41
N SER A 16 -25.36 -18.34 13.46
CA SER A 16 -26.30 -17.31 13.06
C SER A 16 -27.68 -17.90 12.84
N SER A 17 -28.73 -17.25 13.37
CA SER A 17 -30.12 -17.63 13.11
C SER A 17 -30.53 -17.42 11.64
N THR A 18 -29.76 -16.65 10.87
CA THR A 18 -30.01 -16.43 9.44
C THR A 18 -29.42 -17.53 8.54
N TRP A 19 -28.59 -18.43 9.08
CA TRP A 19 -27.95 -19.49 8.30
C TRP A 19 -27.81 -20.79 9.11
N GLY A 20 -28.51 -21.84 8.69
CA GLY A 20 -28.47 -23.17 9.33
C GLY A 20 -29.54 -23.44 10.39
N PHE A 21 -30.44 -22.48 10.65
CA PHE A 21 -31.58 -22.64 11.55
C PHE A 21 -32.86 -22.89 10.73
N PRO A 22 -33.87 -23.58 11.30
CA PRO A 22 -35.10 -23.92 10.59
C PRO A 22 -35.84 -22.65 10.12
N LEU A 23 -35.88 -22.45 8.81
CA LEU A 23 -36.71 -21.44 8.14
C LEU A 23 -37.68 -22.15 7.19
N PRO A 24 -39.01 -21.99 7.35
CA PRO A 24 -39.71 -21.16 8.34
C PRO A 24 -39.70 -21.74 9.76
N CYS A 25 -40.01 -20.89 10.75
CA CYS A 25 -40.07 -21.28 12.16
C CYS A 25 -41.02 -22.48 12.38
N PRO A 26 -40.63 -23.49 13.19
CA PRO A 26 -41.48 -24.66 13.46
C PRO A 26 -42.83 -24.28 14.06
N ARG A 27 -43.88 -25.06 13.74
CA ARG A 27 -45.23 -24.82 14.28
C ARG A 27 -45.24 -24.86 15.81
N GLY A 28 -45.78 -23.80 16.44
CA GLY A 28 -45.83 -23.67 17.90
C GLY A 28 -44.58 -23.03 18.52
N CYS A 29 -43.59 -22.68 17.71
CA CYS A 29 -42.43 -21.90 18.13
C CYS A 29 -42.55 -20.46 17.62
N LYS A 30 -42.11 -19.48 18.42
CA LYS A 30 -42.05 -18.07 17.98
C LYS A 30 -40.74 -17.72 17.27
N CYS A 31 -39.65 -18.43 17.58
CA CYS A 31 -38.29 -18.15 17.08
C CYS A 31 -37.77 -16.73 17.39
N ASP A 32 -38.30 -16.07 18.42
CA ASP A 32 -37.84 -14.75 18.89
C ASP A 32 -36.57 -14.83 19.76
N CYS A 33 -36.21 -16.04 20.20
CA CYS A 33 -35.09 -16.31 21.10
C CYS A 33 -34.45 -17.67 20.79
N PHE A 34 -33.15 -17.78 21.03
CA PHE A 34 -32.34 -18.97 20.78
C PHE A 34 -31.50 -19.27 22.03
N GLU A 35 -32.04 -20.08 22.93
CA GLU A 35 -31.42 -20.40 24.22
C GLU A 35 -31.60 -21.88 24.56
N CYS A 36 -30.49 -22.57 24.85
CA CYS A 36 -30.52 -23.96 25.29
C CYS A 36 -30.95 -24.06 26.76
N GLY A 37 -31.82 -25.03 27.09
CA GLY A 37 -32.36 -25.19 28.44
C GLY A 37 -33.68 -24.43 28.68
N ASN A 38 -34.13 -23.62 27.72
CA ASN A 38 -35.43 -22.96 27.74
C ASN A 38 -36.32 -23.53 26.63
N SER A 39 -37.33 -24.32 26.99
CA SER A 39 -38.18 -25.04 26.03
C SER A 39 -38.91 -24.14 25.01
N LYS A 40 -39.17 -22.87 25.35
CA LYS A 40 -39.81 -21.90 24.44
C LYS A 40 -38.85 -21.30 23.42
N CYS A 41 -37.55 -21.28 23.71
CA CYS A 41 -36.50 -20.76 22.83
C CYS A 41 -35.75 -21.88 22.11
N GLU A 42 -35.67 -23.06 22.72
CA GLU A 42 -35.00 -24.23 22.18
C GLU A 42 -35.64 -24.73 20.89
N CYS A 43 -36.95 -24.56 20.74
CA CYS A 43 -37.69 -24.91 19.53
C CYS A 43 -37.23 -24.15 18.27
N GLY A 44 -36.49 -23.05 18.44
CA GLY A 44 -35.88 -22.30 17.34
C GLY A 44 -34.60 -22.96 16.80
N PHE A 45 -33.99 -23.90 17.54
CA PHE A 45 -32.84 -24.65 17.07
C PHE A 45 -33.24 -25.91 16.28
N PRO A 46 -32.34 -26.41 15.42
CA PRO A 46 -32.45 -27.78 14.90
C PRO A 46 -32.55 -28.81 16.03
N PRO A 47 -33.35 -29.88 15.87
CA PRO A 47 -33.46 -30.93 16.88
C PRO A 47 -32.09 -31.50 17.28
N GLY A 48 -31.83 -31.59 18.59
CA GLY A 48 -30.57 -32.12 19.12
C GLY A 48 -29.40 -31.14 19.15
N PHE A 49 -29.57 -29.91 18.64
CA PHE A 49 -28.53 -28.89 18.62
C PHE A 49 -27.94 -28.60 20.01
N CYS A 50 -28.80 -28.38 21.00
CA CYS A 50 -28.37 -28.07 22.38
C CYS A 50 -27.63 -29.21 23.08
N LYS A 51 -27.79 -30.46 22.61
CA LYS A 51 -27.03 -31.61 23.16
C LYS A 51 -25.57 -31.62 22.71
N ASN A 52 -25.23 -30.86 21.67
CA ASN A 52 -23.87 -30.76 21.15
C ASN A 52 -23.03 -29.71 21.89
N PHE A 53 -23.57 -29.02 22.90
CA PHE A 53 -22.83 -28.01 23.67
C PHE A 53 -22.47 -28.51 25.07
N PRO A 54 -21.28 -28.14 25.58
CA PRO A 54 -20.22 -27.38 24.90
C PRO A 54 -19.50 -28.21 23.81
N ASN A 55 -19.10 -27.58 22.71
CA ASN A 55 -18.27 -28.18 21.66
C ASN A 55 -16.88 -27.51 21.60
N SER A 56 -15.90 -28.25 21.09
CA SER A 56 -14.57 -27.73 20.76
C SER A 56 -14.37 -27.69 19.25
N PHE A 57 -13.52 -26.76 18.80
CA PHE A 57 -13.05 -26.68 17.43
C PHE A 57 -11.52 -26.74 17.46
N ASP A 58 -11.00 -27.96 17.38
CA ASP A 58 -9.59 -28.25 17.52
C ASP A 58 -8.91 -28.29 16.15
N ILE A 59 -7.81 -27.56 16.00
CA ILE A 59 -7.05 -27.45 14.75
C ILE A 59 -5.65 -28.02 15.00
N ASP A 60 -5.36 -29.16 14.39
CA ASP A 60 -4.04 -29.81 14.50
C ASP A 60 -2.98 -29.07 13.67
N TYR A 61 -3.26 -28.86 12.37
CA TYR A 61 -2.38 -28.09 11.50
C TYR A 61 -3.12 -27.41 10.35
N VAL A 62 -2.53 -26.34 9.85
CA VAL A 62 -2.92 -25.65 8.61
C VAL A 62 -1.76 -25.76 7.63
N ARG A 63 -2.02 -26.24 6.41
CA ARG A 63 -1.02 -26.32 5.33
C ARG A 63 -1.53 -25.56 4.13
N ILE A 64 -0.74 -24.59 3.67
CA ILE A 64 -1.02 -23.79 2.48
C ILE A 64 0.03 -24.17 1.44
N TYR A 65 -0.42 -24.64 0.29
CA TYR A 65 0.44 -25.07 -0.80
C TYR A 65 0.37 -24.10 -1.96
N GLN A 66 1.49 -23.95 -2.66
CA GLN A 66 1.58 -23.23 -3.92
C GLN A 66 2.14 -24.19 -4.98
N ALA A 67 1.61 -24.12 -6.21
CA ALA A 67 2.10 -24.97 -7.28
C ALA A 67 3.53 -24.56 -7.68
N VAL A 68 4.46 -25.50 -7.61
CA VAL A 68 5.91 -25.25 -7.81
C VAL A 68 6.23 -24.64 -9.19
N ASN A 69 5.45 -25.02 -10.21
CA ASN A 69 5.69 -24.62 -11.61
C ASN A 69 4.67 -23.61 -12.14
N ASP A 70 3.83 -23.01 -11.30
CA ASP A 70 2.89 -21.98 -11.74
C ASP A 70 3.50 -20.58 -11.55
N THR A 71 3.83 -19.93 -12.65
CA THR A 71 4.43 -18.59 -12.69
C THR A 71 3.49 -17.48 -12.21
N LYS A 72 2.19 -17.77 -12.06
CA LYS A 72 1.19 -16.85 -11.50
C LYS A 72 1.35 -16.70 -9.99
N HIS A 73 1.88 -17.71 -9.30
CA HIS A 73 2.19 -17.58 -7.88
C HIS A 73 3.42 -16.69 -7.72
N LYS A 74 3.23 -15.54 -7.07
CA LYS A 74 4.31 -14.63 -6.70
C LYS A 74 4.53 -14.71 -5.20
N LEU A 75 5.80 -14.82 -4.80
CA LEU A 75 6.23 -14.84 -3.41
C LEU A 75 6.76 -13.46 -3.01
N GLY A 76 6.50 -13.07 -1.77
CA GLY A 76 6.99 -11.84 -1.18
C GLY A 76 6.10 -10.62 -1.40
N CYS A 77 6.51 -9.51 -0.77
CA CYS A 77 5.87 -8.21 -0.90
C CYS A 77 6.40 -7.47 -2.13
N SER A 78 5.61 -6.55 -2.69
CA SER A 78 6.03 -5.63 -3.76
C SER A 78 6.61 -6.34 -4.99
N THR A 79 5.89 -7.35 -5.50
CA THR A 79 6.31 -8.15 -6.66
C THR A 79 6.32 -7.32 -7.94
N SER A 80 6.90 -7.82 -9.02
CA SER A 80 6.88 -7.10 -10.31
C SER A 80 5.47 -6.84 -10.86
N THR A 81 4.48 -7.66 -10.48
CA THR A 81 3.08 -7.48 -10.87
C THR A 81 2.29 -6.58 -9.92
N HIS A 82 2.76 -6.43 -8.67
CA HIS A 82 2.18 -5.55 -7.65
C HIS A 82 3.31 -4.75 -6.99
N PRO A 83 3.90 -3.78 -7.69
CA PRO A 83 5.14 -3.13 -7.29
C PRO A 83 4.94 -2.20 -6.08
N SER A 84 6.05 -1.82 -5.46
CA SER A 84 6.04 -0.82 -4.38
C SER A 84 5.63 0.55 -4.89
N ASP A 85 5.18 1.39 -3.96
CA ASP A 85 4.88 2.81 -4.17
C ASP A 85 6.07 3.57 -4.76
N VAL A 86 7.30 3.32 -4.27
CA VAL A 86 8.54 3.93 -4.78
C VAL A 86 8.76 3.58 -6.26
N PHE A 87 8.52 2.32 -6.64
CA PHE A 87 8.67 1.90 -8.02
C PHE A 87 7.64 2.58 -8.93
N ILE A 88 6.39 2.68 -8.48
CA ILE A 88 5.32 3.37 -9.21
C ILE A 88 5.65 4.85 -9.37
N GLU A 89 6.15 5.50 -8.32
CA GLU A 89 6.54 6.91 -8.35
C GLU A 89 7.73 7.18 -9.29
N ALA A 90 8.71 6.28 -9.36
CA ALA A 90 9.80 6.38 -10.33
C ALA A 90 9.34 6.13 -11.79
N HIS A 91 8.21 5.43 -11.98
CA HIS A 91 7.70 5.02 -13.30
C HIS A 91 6.29 5.52 -13.59
N LYS A 92 5.93 6.73 -13.13
CA LYS A 92 4.55 7.26 -13.20
C LYS A 92 3.88 7.08 -14.57
N LYS A 93 4.64 7.32 -15.65
CA LYS A 93 4.16 7.19 -17.04
C LYS A 93 3.55 5.82 -17.38
N ARG A 94 3.92 4.75 -16.66
CA ARG A 94 3.37 3.39 -16.86
C ARG A 94 2.03 3.16 -16.15
N TYR A 95 1.70 4.02 -15.20
CA TYR A 95 0.57 3.88 -14.29
C TYR A 95 -0.39 5.08 -14.36
N ILE A 96 -0.19 5.99 -15.31
CA ILE A 96 -1.16 7.02 -15.69
C ILE A 96 -1.77 6.63 -17.02
N ASP A 97 -3.06 6.90 -17.19
CA ASP A 97 -3.69 6.84 -18.50
C ASP A 97 -3.37 8.16 -19.25
N PRO A 98 -2.61 8.10 -20.36
CA PRO A 98 -2.24 9.31 -21.09
C PRO A 98 -3.45 9.99 -21.77
N PHE A 99 -4.59 9.31 -21.88
CA PHE A 99 -5.79 9.81 -22.52
C PHE A 99 -6.84 10.34 -21.52
N SER A 100 -6.74 9.98 -20.23
CA SER A 100 -7.65 10.44 -19.19
C SER A 100 -7.28 11.82 -18.62
N GLY A 101 -6.09 12.34 -18.96
CA GLY A 101 -5.56 13.59 -18.38
C GLY A 101 -4.98 13.41 -16.97
N ASP A 102 -4.79 12.17 -16.51
CA ASP A 102 -4.25 11.88 -15.19
C ASP A 102 -2.78 12.33 -15.10
N LYS A 103 -2.46 13.13 -14.06
CA LYS A 103 -1.09 13.63 -13.79
C LYS A 103 -0.30 12.72 -12.85
N GLU A 104 -1.00 11.92 -12.05
CA GLU A 104 -0.42 11.07 -10.99
C GLU A 104 -1.03 9.66 -11.06
N PRO A 105 -0.24 8.60 -10.79
CA PRO A 105 -0.72 7.21 -10.82
C PRO A 105 -1.85 6.90 -9.85
N LEU A 106 -1.79 7.50 -8.66
CA LEU A 106 -2.77 7.31 -7.62
C LEU A 106 -3.72 8.50 -7.63
N LYS A 107 -5.00 8.23 -7.91
CA LYS A 107 -6.05 9.23 -7.74
C LYS A 107 -6.20 9.50 -6.25
N VAL A 108 -6.39 10.77 -5.91
CA VAL A 108 -6.70 11.16 -4.54
C VAL A 108 -8.03 10.52 -4.17
N VAL A 109 -8.15 10.03 -2.94
CA VAL A 109 -9.44 9.55 -2.45
C VAL A 109 -10.38 10.74 -2.42
N GLU A 110 -11.46 10.69 -3.19
CA GLU A 110 -12.45 11.75 -3.24
C GLU A 110 -13.05 11.97 -1.85
N THR A 111 -13.07 13.22 -1.40
CA THR A 111 -13.67 13.63 -0.12
C THR A 111 -14.93 14.42 -0.42
N GLY A 112 -16.05 13.72 -0.61
CA GLY A 112 -17.31 14.31 -1.05
C GLY A 112 -17.49 14.27 -2.57
N GLY A 113 -18.43 15.05 -3.10
CA GLY A 113 -18.70 15.13 -4.53
C GLY A 113 -19.89 14.31 -5.03
N MET A 114 -20.55 13.52 -4.17
CA MET A 114 -21.82 12.90 -4.55
C MET A 114 -22.92 13.96 -4.65
N ALA A 115 -23.79 13.83 -5.66
CA ALA A 115 -25.00 14.62 -5.74
C ALA A 115 -25.90 14.36 -4.53
N CYS A 116 -26.37 15.40 -3.86
CA CYS A 116 -27.18 15.32 -2.65
C CYS A 116 -28.38 16.26 -2.73
N THR A 117 -29.43 15.93 -1.99
CA THR A 117 -30.59 16.81 -1.77
C THR A 117 -30.62 17.31 -0.33
N ASP A 118 -30.16 16.48 0.62
CA ASP A 118 -30.09 16.84 2.02
C ASP A 118 -28.77 16.40 2.67
N ASN A 119 -28.54 16.84 3.91
CA ASN A 119 -27.33 16.49 4.66
C ASN A 119 -27.26 14.99 5.01
N LYS A 120 -28.38 14.26 5.00
CA LYS A 120 -28.40 12.82 5.32
C LYS A 120 -27.82 12.00 4.17
N ASP A 121 -27.93 12.48 2.94
CA ASP A 121 -27.25 11.89 1.77
C ASP A 121 -25.72 11.92 1.94
N CYS A 122 -25.21 12.89 2.70
CA CYS A 122 -23.79 13.13 2.94
C CYS A 122 -23.34 12.62 4.32
N GLY A 123 -23.42 11.30 4.54
CA GLY A 123 -22.89 10.67 5.75
C GLY A 123 -23.93 9.93 6.59
N GLY A 124 -25.15 9.78 6.08
CA GLY A 124 -26.25 9.08 6.72
C GLY A 124 -26.81 9.81 7.94
N GLU A 125 -27.55 9.08 8.77
CA GLU A 125 -28.17 9.60 10.01
C GLU A 125 -27.15 10.11 11.05
N LEU A 126 -25.85 9.89 10.82
CA LEU A 126 -24.77 10.34 11.70
C LEU A 126 -24.14 11.67 11.27
N ASN A 127 -24.68 12.33 10.23
CA ASN A 127 -24.26 13.66 9.75
C ASN A 127 -22.74 13.78 9.61
N ARG A 128 -22.12 12.91 8.81
CA ARG A 128 -20.66 12.87 8.60
C ARG A 128 -20.17 13.83 7.50
N GLY A 129 -21.08 14.62 6.97
CA GLY A 129 -20.89 15.62 5.94
C GLY A 129 -22.13 16.48 5.77
N ILE A 130 -22.05 17.43 4.85
CA ILE A 130 -23.12 18.39 4.52
C ILE A 130 -23.35 18.40 3.02
N CYS A 131 -24.58 18.68 2.63
CA CYS A 131 -24.91 18.98 1.24
C CYS A 131 -24.67 20.47 0.99
N ASP A 132 -23.69 20.78 0.15
CA ASP A 132 -23.40 22.15 -0.24
C ASP A 132 -24.49 22.70 -1.18
N THR A 133 -24.52 24.02 -1.32
CA THR A 133 -25.35 24.81 -2.23
C THR A 133 -25.28 24.39 -3.70
N GLU A 134 -24.22 23.69 -4.10
CA GLU A 134 -24.09 23.10 -5.44
C GLU A 134 -24.71 21.69 -5.54
N ASN A 135 -25.49 21.27 -4.54
CA ASN A 135 -26.03 19.91 -4.38
C ASN A 135 -24.93 18.85 -4.39
N SER A 136 -23.80 19.13 -3.76
CA SER A 136 -22.63 18.26 -3.70
C SER A 136 -22.21 18.02 -2.26
N CYS A 137 -21.94 16.76 -1.90
CA CYS A 137 -21.51 16.43 -0.55
C CYS A 137 -20.13 17.00 -0.21
N GLN A 138 -20.00 17.57 0.97
CA GLN A 138 -18.72 17.93 1.59
C GLN A 138 -18.55 17.16 2.91
N CYS A 139 -17.47 16.40 3.04
CA CYS A 139 -17.23 15.55 4.20
C CYS A 139 -16.63 16.33 5.36
N PHE A 140 -17.03 15.97 6.59
CA PHE A 140 -16.36 16.45 7.79
C PHE A 140 -15.01 15.76 8.00
N THR A 141 -14.16 16.38 8.83
CA THR A 141 -12.83 15.87 9.15
C THR A 141 -12.90 14.44 9.69
N GLY A 142 -12.09 13.55 9.10
CA GLY A 142 -12.09 12.12 9.45
C GLY A 142 -12.99 11.26 8.58
N TYR A 143 -13.75 11.83 7.64
CA TYR A 143 -14.57 11.10 6.68
C TYR A 143 -14.16 11.34 5.23
N THR A 144 -14.39 10.34 4.38
CA THR A 144 -14.01 10.32 2.97
C THR A 144 -15.00 9.51 2.13
N GLY A 145 -14.76 9.45 0.83
CA GLY A 145 -15.67 8.89 -0.15
C GLY A 145 -16.70 9.91 -0.63
N PRO A 146 -17.41 9.59 -1.73
CA PRO A 146 -18.30 10.53 -2.39
C PRO A 146 -19.49 10.97 -1.50
N SER A 147 -20.00 10.07 -0.64
CA SER A 147 -21.08 10.33 0.33
C SER A 147 -20.62 10.40 1.79
N CYS A 148 -19.32 10.52 2.07
CA CYS A 148 -18.80 10.67 3.43
C CYS A 148 -19.13 9.52 4.40
N LEU A 149 -19.45 8.33 3.89
CA LEU A 149 -19.76 7.16 4.71
C LEU A 149 -18.51 6.44 5.25
N ALA A 150 -17.38 6.58 4.56
CA ALA A 150 -16.12 5.95 4.94
C ALA A 150 -15.34 6.86 5.89
N ASN A 151 -14.61 6.26 6.84
CA ASN A 151 -13.59 7.01 7.59
C ASN A 151 -12.37 7.23 6.70
N VAL A 152 -11.69 8.37 6.87
CA VAL A 152 -10.37 8.58 6.30
C VAL A 152 -9.47 7.48 6.84
N GLY A 153 -8.96 6.64 5.95
CA GLY A 153 -8.00 5.61 6.33
C GLY A 153 -6.77 6.26 6.95
N TYR A 154 -6.37 5.76 8.12
CA TYR A 154 -5.08 6.10 8.69
C TYR A 154 -4.04 5.20 8.01
N ASN A 155 -3.04 5.80 7.37
CA ASN A 155 -1.90 5.05 6.87
C ASN A 155 -0.84 5.06 7.98
N ASP A 156 -0.82 3.99 8.77
CA ASP A 156 0.14 3.74 9.86
C ASP A 156 1.58 3.75 9.36
N ILE A 157 1.78 3.60 8.04
CA ILE A 157 3.02 3.87 7.37
C ILE A 157 2.97 5.36 7.03
N PRO A 158 3.50 6.26 7.89
CA PRO A 158 3.67 7.64 7.50
C PRO A 158 4.39 7.61 6.16
N ASN A 159 3.93 8.41 5.21
CA ASN A 159 4.60 8.59 3.95
C ASN A 159 6.03 9.05 4.27
N LYS A 160 6.98 8.12 4.44
CA LYS A 160 8.41 8.37 4.64
C LYS A 160 9.04 8.92 3.35
N ARG A 161 8.21 9.51 2.47
CA ARG A 161 8.55 10.51 1.46
C ARG A 161 8.83 11.87 2.10
N LYS A 162 9.75 11.90 3.04
CA LYS A 162 10.81 12.89 2.96
C LYS A 162 12.05 12.04 3.03
N ILE A 163 12.72 11.92 1.88
CA ILE A 163 14.15 11.67 1.71
C ILE A 163 14.70 10.89 2.89
N LEU A 164 14.99 9.59 2.75
CA LEU A 164 15.95 8.94 3.65
C LEU A 164 17.06 9.96 3.89
N PRO A 165 17.12 10.60 5.07
CA PRO A 165 18.08 11.66 5.27
C PRO A 165 19.43 11.02 4.99
N VAL A 166 20.32 11.78 4.36
CA VAL A 166 21.70 11.35 4.11
C VAL A 166 22.34 10.81 5.41
N GLU A 167 21.81 11.18 6.57
CA GLU A 167 22.06 10.59 7.89
C GLU A 167 22.02 9.05 7.94
N PHE A 168 21.11 8.36 7.23
CA PHE A 168 21.08 6.88 7.22
C PHE A 168 22.21 6.24 6.40
N LEU A 169 22.79 7.01 5.45
CA LEU A 169 24.03 6.63 4.77
C LEU A 169 25.27 6.93 5.61
N GLU A 170 25.21 7.88 6.55
CA GLU A 170 26.31 8.19 7.46
C GLU A 170 26.44 7.16 8.60
N GLU A 171 25.34 6.68 9.19
CA GLU A 171 25.41 5.68 10.26
C GLU A 171 25.82 4.27 9.79
N ASN A 172 25.59 3.96 8.50
CA ASN A 172 26.01 2.71 7.87
C ASN A 172 27.11 2.91 6.83
N ALA A 173 27.90 3.99 6.95
CA ALA A 173 29.12 4.12 6.20
C ALA A 173 30.05 2.98 6.60
N VAL A 174 29.95 1.86 5.87
CA VAL A 174 30.92 0.79 5.89
C VAL A 174 32.25 1.47 5.64
N THR A 175 33.07 1.56 6.66
CA THR A 175 34.44 2.03 6.51
C THR A 175 35.14 0.99 5.68
N ILE A 176 35.11 1.17 4.36
CA ILE A 176 35.82 0.31 3.41
C ILE A 176 37.29 0.41 3.81
N PHE A 177 37.81 -0.64 4.43
CA PHE A 177 39.20 -0.71 4.85
C PHE A 177 40.06 -0.88 3.60
N ILE A 178 40.46 0.25 3.02
CA ILE A 178 41.41 0.27 1.91
C ILE A 178 42.82 0.18 2.52
N PRO A 179 43.62 -0.87 2.21
CA PRO A 179 44.98 -0.98 2.68
C PRO A 179 45.80 0.25 2.29
N THR A 180 46.67 0.72 3.19
CA THR A 180 47.57 1.86 2.98
C THR A 180 48.31 1.84 1.63
N PRO A 181 48.85 0.71 1.13
CA PRO A 181 49.52 0.71 -0.19
C PRO A 181 48.57 1.06 -1.34
N LEU A 182 47.31 0.63 -1.29
CA LEU A 182 46.31 0.95 -2.31
C LEU A 182 45.97 2.45 -2.33
N LYS A 183 45.91 3.09 -1.16
CA LYS A 183 45.69 4.54 -1.05
C LYS A 183 46.82 5.32 -1.72
N CYS A 184 48.08 4.92 -1.50
CA CYS A 184 49.24 5.54 -2.12
C CYS A 184 49.22 5.37 -3.65
N VAL A 185 48.86 4.17 -4.14
CA VAL A 185 48.79 3.89 -5.58
C VAL A 185 47.70 4.75 -6.24
N PHE A 186 46.48 4.80 -5.69
CA PHE A 186 45.42 5.63 -6.23
C PHE A 186 45.76 7.13 -6.19
N GLY A 187 46.37 7.60 -5.09
CA GLY A 187 46.83 8.99 -4.97
C GLY A 187 47.88 9.33 -6.03
N PHE A 188 48.81 8.42 -6.31
CA PHE A 188 49.84 8.59 -7.32
C PHE A 188 49.26 8.64 -8.75
N PHE A 189 48.30 7.77 -9.07
CA PHE A 189 47.61 7.81 -10.36
C PHE A 189 46.83 9.12 -10.57
N ILE A 190 46.14 9.61 -9.54
CA ILE A 190 45.44 10.90 -9.60
C ILE A 190 46.44 12.03 -9.83
N LEU A 191 47.59 12.02 -9.13
CA LEU A 191 48.63 13.03 -9.29
C LEU A 191 49.20 13.04 -10.72
N ILE A 192 49.45 11.86 -11.30
CA ILE A 192 49.90 11.73 -12.70
C ILE A 192 48.86 12.29 -13.66
N ILE A 193 47.57 11.98 -13.46
CA ILE A 193 46.50 12.51 -14.31
C ILE A 193 46.45 14.04 -14.23
N ILE A 194 46.60 14.61 -13.04
CA ILE A 194 46.63 16.07 -12.85
C ILE A 194 47.85 16.66 -13.54
N ILE A 195 49.05 16.10 -13.34
CA ILE A 195 50.27 16.62 -13.95
C ILE A 195 50.21 16.54 -15.48
N THR A 196 49.76 15.42 -16.04
CA THR A 196 49.66 15.23 -17.49
C THR A 196 48.59 16.11 -18.13
N THR A 197 47.46 16.34 -17.44
CA THR A 197 46.43 17.28 -17.92
C THR A 197 46.91 18.73 -17.83
N CYS A 198 47.55 19.13 -16.72
CA CYS A 198 48.16 20.46 -16.58
C CYS A 198 49.27 20.71 -17.62
N ALA A 199 50.13 19.73 -17.87
CA ALA A 199 51.19 19.84 -18.88
C ALA A 199 50.60 19.98 -20.29
N LYS A 200 49.59 19.18 -20.65
CA LYS A 200 48.88 19.33 -21.94
C LYS A 200 48.18 20.68 -22.08
N VAL A 201 47.59 21.20 -21.01
CA VAL A 201 46.94 22.52 -21.01
C VAL A 201 47.98 23.64 -21.17
N ALA A 202 49.12 23.54 -20.49
CA ALA A 202 50.22 24.50 -20.62
C ALA A 202 50.82 24.49 -22.03
N GLN A 203 51.03 23.30 -22.61
CA GLN A 203 51.53 23.15 -23.97
C GLN A 203 50.58 23.76 -25.01
N ARG A 204 49.27 23.50 -24.90
CA ARG A 204 48.25 24.14 -25.76
C ARG A 204 48.20 25.66 -25.60
N ARG A 205 48.41 26.19 -24.39
CA ARG A 205 48.49 27.64 -24.18
C ARG A 205 49.71 28.24 -24.88
N ASN A 206 50.89 27.63 -24.74
CA ASN A 206 52.10 28.09 -25.40
C ASN A 206 52.01 28.05 -26.93
N GLU A 207 51.43 26.99 -27.50
CA GLU A 207 51.17 26.90 -28.94
C GLU A 207 50.26 28.05 -29.40
N LYS A 208 49.21 28.38 -28.64
CA LYS A 208 48.30 29.49 -28.95
C LYS A 208 49.00 30.86 -28.93
N TYR A 209 49.87 31.12 -27.95
CA TYR A 209 50.67 32.35 -27.90
C TYR A 209 51.65 32.47 -29.08
N LEU A 210 52.22 31.35 -29.54
CA LEU A 210 53.10 31.33 -30.71
C LEU A 210 52.36 31.68 -32.01
N TYR A 211 51.15 31.15 -32.20
CA TYR A 211 50.32 31.49 -33.37
C TYR A 211 49.86 32.96 -33.37
N GLU A 212 49.50 33.52 -32.20
CA GLU A 212 49.15 34.94 -32.08
C GLU A 212 50.36 35.86 -32.37
N SER A 213 51.59 35.45 -32.02
CA SER A 213 52.80 36.23 -32.31
C SER A 213 53.26 36.20 -33.78
N ILE A 214 52.79 35.24 -34.57
CA ILE A 214 53.15 35.09 -36.01
C ILE A 214 52.06 35.70 -36.92
N GLY A 215 50.86 35.94 -36.41
CA GLY A 215 49.72 36.50 -37.16
C GLY A 215 49.68 38.03 -37.29
N ASP A 216 50.60 38.76 -36.66
CA ASP A 216 50.69 40.23 -36.69
C ASP A 216 51.86 40.74 -37.59
N VAL A 217 52.07 40.11 -38.76
CA VAL A 217 52.93 40.63 -39.86
C VAL A 217 52.16 40.70 -41.16
#